data_AF-A0A950ZYM6-F1
#
_entry.id   AF-A0A950ZYM6-F1
#
_cell.length_a   1.000
_cell.length_b   1.000
_cell.length_c   1.000
_cell.angle_alpha   90.00
_cell.angle_beta   90.00
_cell.angle_gamma   90.00
#
_symmetry.space_group_name_H-M   'P 1'
#
loop_
_entity.id
_entity.type
_entity.pdbx_description
1 polymer ?
#
loop_
_entity_poly.entity_id
_entity_poly.type
_entity_poly.pdbx_seq_one_letter_code
_entity_poly.pdbx_strand_id
1 'polypeptide(L)'
;MMPRACDWRPYALRSAPRRGRLTRAVLLATFVVSSVLLPAGGFGAPAPPQPPPPPQAPPQPYDGQLLRLSEILGALSYLTSICDTTQKDPFRAQMQALIDAEANVSPRREEFAGAYNRGYRGLASTYARCTDNARALIRRFRDEGVSITRQVRNLYGGG
;
A
#
# COMPACT_ATOMS: atom_id res chain seq x y z
N MET A 1 8.28 13.35 -7.79
CA MET A 1 6.99 13.04 -7.12
C MET A 1 6.71 11.55 -7.32
N MET A 2 6.77 10.74 -6.25
CA MET A 2 6.35 9.34 -6.33
C MET A 2 4.82 9.27 -6.41
N PRO A 3 4.23 8.43 -7.28
CA PRO A 3 2.78 8.26 -7.35
C PRO A 3 2.25 7.79 -5.99
N ARG A 4 1.02 8.19 -5.65
CA ARG A 4 0.38 7.88 -4.35
C ARG A 4 0.32 6.36 -4.05
N ALA A 5 0.38 5.52 -5.09
CA ALA A 5 0.45 4.08 -4.98
C ALA A 5 1.78 3.56 -4.37
N CYS A 6 2.87 4.34 -4.48
CA CYS A 6 4.19 4.04 -3.90
C CYS A 6 4.49 4.89 -2.67
N ASP A 7 3.48 5.53 -2.06
CA ASP A 7 3.65 6.17 -0.76
C ASP A 7 3.74 5.08 0.32
N TRP A 8 4.89 4.43 0.38
CA TRP A 8 5.26 3.37 1.32
C TRP A 8 5.56 3.88 2.73
N ARG A 9 5.18 5.14 3.04
CA ARG A 9 5.40 5.74 4.36
C ARG A 9 5.00 4.72 5.42
N PRO A 10 5.90 4.41 6.38
CA PRO A 10 5.62 3.40 7.39
C PRO A 10 4.28 3.75 8.05
N TYR A 11 3.38 2.77 8.19
CA TYR A 11 2.04 2.99 8.74
C TYR A 11 2.10 3.76 10.07
N ALA A 12 3.15 3.56 10.86
CA ALA A 12 3.47 4.30 12.09
C ALA A 12 3.55 5.83 11.92
N LEU A 13 3.97 6.34 10.75
CA LEU A 13 4.03 7.77 10.44
C LEU A 13 2.73 8.33 9.85
N ARG A 14 1.79 7.45 9.46
CA ARG A 14 0.49 7.85 8.90
C ARG A 14 -0.62 7.90 9.97
N SER A 15 -0.39 7.28 11.13
CA SER A 15 -1.27 7.31 12.30
C SER A 15 -0.87 8.36 13.34
N ALA A 16 -0.27 9.48 12.94
CA ALA A 16 -0.25 10.63 13.83
C ALA A 16 -1.71 10.97 14.19
N PRO A 17 -2.12 10.94 15.48
CA PRO A 17 -3.44 11.38 15.85
C PRO A 17 -3.59 12.81 15.33
N ARG A 18 -4.69 13.10 14.61
CA ARG A 18 -5.06 14.48 14.28
C ARG A 18 -4.98 15.24 15.60
N ARG A 19 -3.97 16.10 15.77
CA ARG A 19 -3.82 16.94 16.98
C ARG A 19 -5.20 17.50 17.28
N GLY A 20 -5.77 17.07 18.40
CA GLY A 20 -7.12 17.41 18.79
C GLY A 20 -7.28 18.92 18.69
N ARG A 21 -8.39 19.35 18.09
CA ARG A 21 -8.81 20.75 18.12
C ARG A 21 -8.87 21.16 19.60
N LEU A 22 -7.87 21.93 20.04
CA LEU A 22 -7.88 22.56 21.37
C LEU A 22 -9.17 23.37 21.48
N THR A 23 -10.03 22.91 22.38
CA THR A 23 -11.32 23.52 22.65
C THR A 23 -11.15 24.54 23.78
N ARG A 24 -11.74 25.72 23.57
CA ARG A 24 -12.26 26.69 24.55
C ARG A 24 -11.27 27.63 25.27
N ALA A 25 -11.39 28.91 24.91
CA ALA A 25 -11.71 29.93 25.92
C ALA A 25 -12.97 30.67 25.44
N VAL A 26 -14.01 30.64 26.26
CA VAL A 26 -15.33 31.23 26.06
C VAL A 26 -15.26 32.67 26.56
N LEU A 27 -15.57 33.64 25.69
CA LEU A 27 -16.03 34.97 26.11
C LEU A 27 -17.44 35.17 25.54
N LEU A 28 -18.36 35.35 26.47
CA LEU A 28 -19.80 35.53 26.26
C LEU A 28 -20.06 36.86 25.56
N ALA A 29 -20.67 36.81 24.38
CA ALA A 29 -21.41 37.93 23.80
C ALA A 29 -22.64 37.37 23.08
N THR A 30 -23.80 37.70 23.64
CA THR A 30 -25.14 37.35 23.18
C THR A 30 -25.45 38.03 21.85
N PHE A 31 -25.64 37.28 20.77
CA PHE A 31 -26.34 37.77 19.57
C PHE A 31 -27.08 36.62 18.87
N VAL A 32 -28.41 36.70 18.98
CA VAL A 32 -29.47 36.34 18.02
C VAL A 32 -29.24 35.12 17.12
N VAL A 33 -30.10 34.12 17.33
CA VAL A 33 -30.36 32.98 16.45
C VAL A 33 -30.45 33.43 14.98
N SER A 34 -29.43 33.12 14.20
CA SER A 34 -29.47 33.17 12.74
C SER A 34 -29.01 31.81 12.23
N SER A 35 -29.97 30.99 11.84
CA SER A 35 -29.77 29.76 11.09
C SER A 35 -29.17 30.10 9.72
N VAL A 36 -27.85 30.27 9.66
CA VAL A 36 -27.13 30.40 8.39
C VAL A 36 -26.86 28.99 7.87
N LEU A 37 -27.44 28.73 6.70
CA LEU A 37 -27.31 27.51 5.91
C LEU A 37 -25.84 27.09 5.81
N LEU A 38 -25.53 25.85 6.20
CA LEU A 38 -24.30 25.20 5.74
C LEU A 38 -24.44 25.00 4.22
N PRO A 39 -23.57 25.58 3.36
CA PRO A 39 -23.55 25.15 1.97
C PRO A 39 -23.10 23.69 1.94
N ALA A 40 -24.03 22.84 1.49
CA ALA A 40 -23.73 21.52 0.97
C ALA A 40 -22.67 21.64 -0.15
N GLY A 41 -21.74 20.69 -0.19
CA GLY A 41 -21.03 20.35 -1.41
C GLY A 41 -19.93 21.34 -1.84
N GLY A 42 -18.78 21.29 -1.17
CA GLY A 42 -17.53 21.60 -1.83
C GLY A 42 -17.19 20.49 -2.83
N PHE A 43 -17.91 20.42 -3.95
CA PHE A 43 -17.44 19.70 -5.13
C PHE A 43 -16.22 20.46 -5.62
N GLY A 44 -15.04 19.87 -5.44
CA GLY A 44 -13.81 20.38 -6.05
C GLY A 44 -14.05 20.60 -7.55
N ALA A 45 -13.55 21.71 -8.07
CA ALA A 45 -13.59 22.02 -9.49
C ALA A 45 -13.22 20.77 -10.31
N PRO A 46 -13.90 20.50 -11.45
CA PRO A 46 -13.59 19.35 -12.28
C PRO A 46 -12.10 19.40 -12.63
N ALA A 47 -11.37 18.34 -12.25
CA ALA A 47 -9.99 18.20 -12.64
C ALA A 47 -9.92 18.28 -14.18
N PRO A 48 -8.95 19.03 -14.75
CA PRO A 48 -8.80 19.10 -16.19
C PRO A 48 -8.66 17.67 -16.75
N PRO A 49 -9.24 17.39 -17.93
CA PRO A 49 -9.17 16.06 -18.53
C PRO A 49 -7.71 15.62 -18.62
N GLN A 50 -7.40 14.51 -17.95
CA GLN A 50 -6.06 13.93 -18.00
C GLN A 50 -5.82 13.47 -19.45
N PRO A 51 -4.67 13.79 -20.06
CA PRO A 51 -4.32 13.22 -21.36
C PRO A 51 -4.39 11.68 -21.28
N PRO A 52 -4.77 11.00 -22.37
CA PRO A 52 -4.87 9.55 -22.38
C PRO A 52 -3.54 8.95 -21.91
N PRO A 53 -3.57 7.93 -21.04
CA PRO A 53 -2.35 7.32 -20.53
C PRO A 53 -1.50 6.82 -21.70
N PRO A 54 -0.16 6.92 -21.59
CA PRO A 54 0.72 6.38 -22.62
C PRO A 54 0.43 4.89 -22.85
N PRO A 55 0.63 4.37 -24.07
CA PRO A 55 0.42 2.97 -24.37
C PRO A 55 1.13 2.09 -23.35
N GLN A 56 0.37 1.19 -22.72
CA GLN A 56 0.94 0.22 -21.79
C GLN A 56 1.83 -0.75 -22.55
N ALA A 57 2.97 -1.11 -21.97
CA ALA A 57 3.74 -2.24 -22.47
C ALA A 57 2.83 -3.49 -22.44
N PRO A 58 2.91 -4.37 -23.45
CA PRO A 58 2.15 -5.61 -23.43
C PRO A 58 2.48 -6.43 -22.18
N PRO A 59 1.50 -7.16 -21.61
CA PRO A 59 1.75 -7.98 -20.44
C PRO A 59 2.80 -9.05 -20.75
N GLN A 60 3.75 -9.24 -19.83
CA GLN A 60 4.76 -10.28 -19.95
C GLN A 60 4.19 -11.62 -19.47
N PRO A 61 4.66 -12.76 -19.99
CA PRO A 61 4.21 -14.09 -19.57
C PRO A 61 4.35 -14.37 -18.06
N TYR A 62 5.29 -13.68 -17.39
CA TYR A 62 5.58 -13.83 -15.96
C TYR A 62 4.83 -12.83 -15.06
N ASP A 63 4.00 -11.93 -15.61
CA ASP A 63 3.37 -10.86 -14.82
C ASP A 63 2.48 -11.40 -13.70
N GLY A 64 1.75 -12.47 -13.95
CA GLY A 64 0.93 -13.12 -12.93
C GLY A 64 1.75 -13.60 -11.74
N GLN A 65 2.96 -14.12 -11.99
CA GLN A 65 3.88 -14.58 -10.94
C GLN A 65 4.41 -13.39 -10.13
N LEU A 66 4.76 -12.28 -10.78
CA LEU A 66 5.25 -11.08 -10.10
C LEU A 66 4.14 -10.33 -9.33
N LEU A 67 2.90 -10.36 -9.82
CA LEU A 67 1.74 -9.85 -9.07
C LEU A 67 1.50 -10.69 -7.81
N ARG A 68 1.61 -12.01 -7.90
CA ARG A 68 1.53 -12.89 -6.73
C ARG A 68 2.67 -12.63 -5.75
N LEU A 69 3.90 -12.45 -6.24
CA LEU A 69 5.05 -12.08 -5.42
C LEU A 69 4.81 -10.74 -4.70
N SER A 70 4.29 -9.74 -5.40
CA SER A 70 3.95 -8.43 -4.83
C SER A 70 2.96 -8.56 -3.67
N GLU A 71 1.91 -9.36 -3.84
CA GLU A 71 0.93 -9.64 -2.78
C GLU A 71 1.56 -10.32 -1.57
N ILE A 72 2.43 -11.31 -1.79
CA ILE A 72 3.19 -12.01 -0.74
C ILE A 72 4.08 -11.05 0.04
N LEU A 73 4.78 -10.15 -0.65
CA LEU A 73 5.63 -9.14 0.00
C LEU A 73 4.79 -8.21 0.90
N GLY A 74 3.59 -7.82 0.44
CA GLY A 74 2.66 -7.02 1.24
C GLY A 74 2.15 -7.76 2.48
N ALA A 75 1.78 -9.03 2.32
CA ALA A 75 1.39 -9.91 3.42
C ALA A 75 2.50 -10.06 4.47
N LEU A 76 3.73 -10.35 4.03
CA LEU A 76 4.89 -10.50 4.90
C LEU A 76 5.26 -9.21 5.64
N SER A 77 5.14 -8.06 4.97
CA SER A 77 5.35 -6.74 5.58
C SER A 77 4.41 -6.51 6.77
N TYR A 78 3.14 -6.91 6.64
CA TYR A 78 2.19 -6.80 7.74
C TYR A 78 2.48 -7.81 8.86
N LEU A 79 2.63 -9.10 8.52
CA LEU A 79 2.83 -10.15 9.52
C LEU A 79 4.09 -9.92 10.36
N THR A 80 5.19 -9.50 9.74
CA THR A 80 6.41 -9.18 10.48
C THR A 80 6.24 -7.96 11.38
N SER A 81 5.46 -6.96 10.98
CA SER A 81 5.19 -5.80 11.85
C SER A 81 4.47 -6.16 13.16
N ILE A 82 3.71 -7.25 13.20
CA ILE A 82 3.00 -7.70 14.40
C ILE A 82 3.70 -8.87 15.12
N CYS A 83 4.52 -9.65 14.41
CA CYS A 83 5.19 -10.85 14.94
C CYS A 83 6.69 -10.68 15.24
N ASP A 84 7.36 -9.72 14.62
CA ASP A 84 8.79 -9.43 14.79
C ASP A 84 9.02 -7.91 14.75
N THR A 85 8.62 -7.25 15.85
CA THR A 85 8.67 -5.79 15.98
C THR A 85 10.09 -5.23 16.12
N THR A 86 11.07 -6.10 16.33
CA THR A 86 12.48 -5.71 16.49
C THR A 86 13.22 -5.59 15.16
N GLN A 87 12.71 -6.26 14.12
CA GLN A 87 13.33 -6.30 12.81
C GLN A 87 12.77 -5.18 11.91
N LYS A 88 13.66 -4.49 11.19
CA LYS A 88 13.26 -3.63 10.06
C LYS A 88 12.60 -4.50 9.01
N ASP A 89 11.34 -4.23 8.68
CA ASP A 89 10.57 -4.90 7.63
C ASP A 89 11.34 -4.87 6.28
N PRO A 90 11.97 -6.00 5.87
CA PRO A 90 12.80 -6.03 4.67
C PRO A 90 11.96 -6.12 3.39
N PHE A 91 10.67 -6.46 3.50
CA PHE A 91 9.83 -6.79 2.35
C PHE A 91 9.40 -5.53 1.60
N ARG A 92 9.29 -4.38 2.27
CA ARG A 92 9.14 -3.07 1.60
C ARG A 92 10.29 -2.76 0.64
N ALA A 93 11.53 -3.01 1.05
CA ALA A 93 12.69 -2.78 0.21
C ALA A 93 12.72 -3.74 -0.99
N GLN A 94 12.34 -5.01 -0.77
CA GLN A 94 12.19 -5.99 -1.85
C GLN A 94 11.10 -5.59 -2.85
N MET A 95 9.97 -5.06 -2.37
CA MET A 95 8.91 -4.55 -3.25
C MET A 95 9.38 -3.35 -4.08
N GLN A 96 10.17 -2.46 -3.49
CA GLN A 96 10.75 -1.33 -4.21
C GLN A 96 11.70 -1.82 -5.31
N ALA A 97 12.59 -2.77 -4.99
CA ALA A 97 13.49 -3.38 -5.97
C ALA A 97 12.72 -4.07 -7.11
N LEU A 98 11.61 -4.74 -6.81
CA LEU A 98 10.75 -5.35 -7.82
C LEU A 98 10.14 -4.29 -8.76
N ILE A 99 9.64 -3.18 -8.21
CA ILE A 99 9.08 -2.09 -9.02
C ILE A 99 10.15 -1.46 -9.91
N ASP A 100 11.34 -1.24 -9.37
CA ASP A 100 12.43 -0.61 -10.10
C ASP A 100 12.94 -1.49 -11.24
N ALA A 101 12.92 -2.81 -11.07
CA ALA A 101 13.32 -3.78 -12.11
C ALA A 101 12.23 -3.98 -13.18
N GLU A 102 10.97 -4.11 -12.79
CA GLU A 102 9.92 -4.66 -13.65
C GLU A 102 8.80 -3.67 -14.01
N ALA A 103 8.70 -2.55 -13.30
CA ALA A 103 7.56 -1.63 -13.37
C ALA A 103 8.00 -0.15 -13.42
N ASN A 104 8.87 0.16 -14.38
CA ASN A 104 9.38 1.51 -14.62
C ASN A 104 8.32 2.48 -15.19
N VAL A 105 7.21 1.98 -15.73
CA VAL A 105 6.05 2.77 -16.22
C VAL A 105 4.90 2.84 -15.19
N SER A 106 4.17 3.96 -15.16
CA SER A 106 3.15 4.24 -14.12
C SER A 106 2.05 3.18 -14.00
N PRO A 107 1.42 2.69 -15.08
CA PRO A 107 0.30 1.76 -14.92
C PRO A 107 0.72 0.41 -14.33
N ARG A 108 1.84 -0.13 -14.80
CA ARG A 108 2.43 -1.39 -14.31
C ARG A 108 2.87 -1.28 -12.86
N ARG A 109 3.42 -0.12 -12.48
CA ARG A 109 3.78 0.19 -11.09
C ARG A 109 2.56 0.18 -10.17
N GLU A 110 1.45 0.76 -10.61
CA GLU A 110 0.20 0.80 -9.86
C GLU A 110 -0.41 -0.58 -9.67
N GLU A 111 -0.33 -1.46 -10.66
CA GLU A 111 -0.77 -2.86 -10.54
C GLU A 111 0.01 -3.62 -9.47
N PHE A 112 1.34 -3.53 -9.51
CA PHE A 112 2.22 -4.20 -8.57
C PHE A 112 2.04 -3.65 -7.15
N ALA A 113 2.00 -2.32 -7.02
CA ALA A 113 1.69 -1.68 -5.75
C ALA A 113 0.29 -2.04 -5.23
N GLY A 114 -0.69 -2.16 -6.13
CA GLY A 114 -2.05 -2.62 -5.83
C GLY A 114 -2.06 -4.03 -5.25
N ALA A 115 -1.34 -4.97 -5.87
CA ALA A 115 -1.20 -6.34 -5.38
C ALA A 115 -0.57 -6.41 -3.99
N TYR A 116 0.53 -5.67 -3.76
CA TYR A 116 1.12 -5.53 -2.42
C TYR A 116 0.10 -5.02 -1.41
N ASN A 117 -0.63 -3.95 -1.74
CA ASN A 117 -1.59 -3.34 -0.83
C ASN A 117 -2.75 -4.29 -0.49
N ARG A 118 -3.17 -5.14 -1.44
CA ARG A 118 -4.16 -6.19 -1.19
C ARG A 118 -3.66 -7.20 -0.16
N GLY A 119 -2.44 -7.73 -0.35
CA GLY A 119 -1.87 -8.71 0.59
C GLY A 119 -1.69 -8.14 2.00
N TYR A 120 -1.19 -6.90 2.10
CA TYR A 120 -1.04 -6.21 3.38
C TYR A 120 -2.39 -6.04 4.09
N ARG A 121 -3.39 -5.48 3.39
CA ARG A 121 -4.71 -5.19 3.98
C ARG A 121 -5.49 -6.47 4.32
N GLY A 122 -5.39 -7.51 3.49
CA GLY A 122 -6.07 -8.78 3.73
C GLY A 122 -5.62 -9.47 5.00
N LEU A 123 -4.33 -9.40 5.34
CA LEU A 123 -3.86 -9.90 6.63
C LEU A 123 -4.12 -8.93 7.77
N ALA A 124 -4.08 -7.63 7.52
CA ALA A 124 -4.45 -6.62 8.53
C ALA A 124 -5.91 -6.71 8.98
N SER A 125 -6.83 -7.11 8.09
CA SER A 125 -8.22 -7.37 8.47
C SER A 125 -8.41 -8.69 9.21
N THR A 126 -7.46 -9.62 9.11
CA THR A 126 -7.58 -10.98 9.63
C THR A 126 -6.86 -11.17 10.97
N TYR A 127 -5.68 -10.56 11.14
CA TYR A 127 -4.82 -10.78 12.31
C TYR A 127 -4.51 -9.47 13.03
N ALA A 128 -5.21 -9.17 14.12
CA ALA A 128 -4.93 -7.97 14.91
C ALA A 128 -3.65 -8.07 15.77
N ARG A 129 -3.19 -9.30 16.05
CA ARG A 129 -2.03 -9.62 16.89
C ARG A 129 -1.31 -10.84 16.32
N CYS A 130 -0.06 -11.05 16.71
CA CYS A 130 0.64 -12.26 16.32
C CYS A 130 0.03 -13.51 16.97
N THR A 131 -0.26 -14.52 16.15
CA THR A 131 -0.75 -15.85 16.55
C THR A 131 0.17 -16.93 15.95
N ASP A 132 0.03 -18.18 16.37
CA ASP A 132 0.82 -19.27 15.78
C ASP A 132 0.46 -19.52 14.31
N ASN A 133 -0.82 -19.32 13.95
CA ASN A 133 -1.26 -19.33 12.55
C ASN A 133 -0.60 -18.21 11.74
N ALA A 134 -0.50 -17.00 12.29
CA ALA A 134 0.21 -15.89 11.65
C ALA A 134 1.71 -16.21 11.45
N ARG A 135 2.37 -16.80 12.45
CA ARG A 135 3.76 -17.26 12.34
C ARG A 135 3.94 -18.36 11.28
N ALA A 136 2.99 -19.28 11.19
CA ALA A 136 3.00 -20.32 10.16
C ALA A 136 2.84 -19.72 8.75
N LEU A 137 1.98 -18.71 8.58
CA LEU A 137 1.83 -18.00 7.31
C LEU A 137 3.11 -17.29 6.87
N ILE A 138 3.89 -16.71 7.79
CA ILE A 138 5.19 -16.11 7.46
C ILE A 138 6.09 -17.14 6.77
N ARG A 139 6.21 -18.36 7.33
CA ARG A 139 7.05 -19.42 6.75
C ARG A 139 6.55 -19.81 5.36
N ARG A 140 5.26 -20.12 5.24
CA ARG A 140 4.63 -20.50 3.96
C ARG A 140 4.83 -19.44 2.88
N PHE A 141 4.62 -18.16 3.20
CA PHE A 141 4.76 -17.08 2.23
C PHE A 141 6.21 -16.81 1.85
N ARG A 142 7.18 -17.02 2.75
CA ARG A 142 8.60 -16.99 2.38
C ARG A 142 8.93 -18.10 1.39
N ASP A 143 8.46 -19.32 1.63
CA ASP A 143 8.71 -20.47 0.75
C ASP A 143 8.08 -20.25 -0.64
N GLU A 144 6.84 -19.76 -0.67
CA GLU A 144 6.14 -19.42 -1.91
C GLU A 144 6.85 -18.31 -2.69
N GLY A 145 7.28 -17.24 -2.00
CA GLY A 145 8.05 -16.15 -2.62
C GLY A 145 9.35 -16.63 -3.26
N VAL A 146 10.13 -17.46 -2.55
CA VAL A 146 11.35 -18.07 -3.08
C VAL A 146 11.05 -18.96 -4.29
N SER A 147 9.96 -19.74 -4.24
CA SER A 147 9.54 -20.58 -5.36
C SER A 147 9.22 -19.74 -6.60
N ILE A 148 8.45 -18.66 -6.45
CA ILE A 148 8.10 -17.77 -7.54
C ILE A 148 9.35 -17.15 -8.18
N THR A 149 10.26 -16.57 -7.38
CA THR A 149 11.48 -15.96 -7.90
C THR A 149 12.34 -16.99 -8.66
N ARG A 150 12.47 -18.21 -8.15
CA ARG A 150 13.18 -19.28 -8.88
C ARG A 150 12.48 -19.65 -10.18
N GLN A 151 11.16 -19.80 -10.17
CA GLN A 151 10.41 -20.16 -11.37
C GLN A 151 10.54 -19.11 -12.46
N VAL A 152 10.41 -17.83 -12.12
CA VAL A 152 10.58 -16.72 -13.08
C VAL A 152 11.99 -16.72 -13.66
N ARG A 153 13.02 -16.84 -12.80
CA ARG A 153 14.41 -16.89 -13.27
C ARG A 153 14.72 -18.10 -14.15
N ASN A 154 14.20 -19.28 -13.80
CA ASN A 154 14.46 -20.51 -14.54
C ASN A 154 13.80 -20.49 -15.93
N LEU A 155 12.63 -19.86 -16.04
CA LEU A 155 11.88 -19.81 -17.31
C LEU A 155 12.28 -18.62 -18.19
N TYR A 156 12.73 -17.51 -17.59
CA TYR A 156 12.88 -16.23 -18.30
C TYR A 156 14.23 -15.51 -18.05
N GLY A 157 15.11 -16.04 -17.20
CA GLY A 157 16.36 -15.37 -16.80
C GLY A 157 17.59 -15.67 -17.66
N GLY A 158 17.42 -16.26 -18.83
CA GLY A 158 18.51 -16.69 -19.73
C GLY A 158 18.71 -15.79 -20.95
N GLY A 159 18.91 -14.49 -20.73
CA GLY A 159 19.27 -13.51 -21.77
C GLY A 159 20.63 -12.90 -21.52
#